data_AF-T1ISY2-F1
#
_entry.id   AF-T1ISY2-F1
#
_cell.length_a   1.000
_cell.length_b   1.000
_cell.length_c   1.000
_cell.angle_alpha   90.00
_cell.angle_beta   90.00
_cell.angle_gamma   90.00
#
_symmetry.space_group_name_H-M   'P 1'
#
loop_
_entity.id
_entity.type
_entity.pdbx_description
1 polymer ?
#
loop_
_entity_poly.entity_id
_entity_poly.type
_entity_poly.pdbx_seq_one_letter_code
_entity_poly.pdbx_strand_id
1 'polypeptide(L)'
;MEGRQLIVWKFVNILMFLFFLLATLVQFNDDDACVWIPVYVIPAALSLAIVIKPKITSDSMWLTVTHVHTACCICIFAYIVALLLQNMHKESFLLERKLNAKQQVHWNLLYYEEGRELVGLILVLIWLKISKTVMTPGSTLQKSRYLIGLIA
;
A
#
# COMPACT_ATOMS: atom_id res chain seq x y z
N MET A 1 13.02 -20.18 -1.84
CA MET A 1 13.89 -19.22 -2.53
C MET A 1 15.33 -19.69 -2.42
N GLU A 2 16.08 -19.60 -3.51
CA GLU A 2 17.53 -19.87 -3.55
C GLU A 2 18.33 -18.62 -3.14
N GLY A 3 19.64 -18.77 -2.89
CA GLY A 3 20.50 -17.73 -2.31
C GLY A 3 20.40 -16.35 -2.98
N ARG A 4 20.43 -16.29 -4.32
CA ARG A 4 20.32 -15.02 -5.08
C ARG A 4 18.95 -14.36 -4.92
N GLN A 5 17.87 -15.15 -4.98
CA GLN A 5 16.50 -14.65 -4.81
C GLN A 5 16.29 -14.08 -3.41
N LEU A 6 16.90 -14.71 -2.38
CA LEU A 6 16.85 -14.24 -1.01
C LEU A 6 17.53 -12.89 -0.82
N ILE A 7 18.69 -12.70 -1.44
CA ILE A 7 19.41 -11.42 -1.40
C ILE A 7 18.57 -10.31 -2.02
N VAL A 8 18.03 -10.54 -3.22
CA VAL A 8 17.16 -9.56 -3.91
C VAL A 8 15.94 -9.25 -3.06
N TRP A 9 15.26 -10.27 -2.52
CA TRP A 9 14.07 -10.07 -1.71
C TRP A 9 14.34 -9.27 -0.43
N LYS A 10 15.45 -9.55 0.27
CA LYS A 10 15.88 -8.75 1.42
C LYS A 10 16.17 -7.31 1.01
N PHE A 11 16.89 -7.10 -0.09
CA PHE A 11 17.21 -5.76 -0.57
C PHE A 11 15.96 -4.94 -0.89
N VAL A 12 14.98 -5.51 -1.61
CA VAL A 12 13.71 -4.85 -1.88
C VAL A 12 12.97 -4.53 -0.58
N ASN A 13 12.96 -5.44 0.40
CA ASN A 13 12.32 -5.18 1.69
C ASN A 13 13.05 -4.09 2.51
N ILE A 14 14.37 -3.93 2.37
CA ILE A 14 15.10 -2.78 2.94
C ILE A 14 14.61 -1.48 2.30
N LEU A 15 14.52 -1.43 0.97
CA LEU A 15 14.02 -0.24 0.27
C LEU A 15 12.59 0.10 0.68
N MET A 16 11.72 -0.90 0.77
CA MET A 16 10.32 -0.69 1.19
C MET A 16 10.20 -0.30 2.66
N PHE A 17 11.04 -0.86 3.54
CA PHE A 17 11.12 -0.40 4.93
C PHE A 17 11.48 1.09 4.99
N LEU A 18 12.53 1.51 4.28
CA LEU A 18 12.96 2.92 4.27
C LEU A 18 11.89 3.83 3.67
N PHE A 19 11.24 3.39 2.58
CA PHE A 19 10.15 4.14 1.95
C PHE A 19 8.98 4.37 2.92
N PHE A 20 8.47 3.30 3.55
CA PHE A 20 7.34 3.43 4.47
C PHE A 20 7.72 4.13 5.78
N LEU A 21 8.96 3.98 6.24
CA LEU A 21 9.46 4.73 7.39
C LEU A 21 9.49 6.23 7.07
N LEU A 22 10.01 6.61 5.89
CA LEU A 22 10.01 8.00 5.47
C LEU A 22 8.58 8.54 5.34
N ALA A 23 7.67 7.77 4.71
CA ALA A 23 6.26 8.13 4.63
C ALA A 23 5.67 8.36 6.04
N THR A 24 5.92 7.46 6.99
CA THR A 24 5.51 7.62 8.40
C THR A 24 6.04 8.91 9.01
N LEU A 25 7.32 9.24 8.78
CA LEU A 25 7.95 10.43 9.37
C LEU A 25 7.35 11.73 8.84
N VAL A 26 6.95 11.77 7.57
CA VAL A 26 6.28 12.94 6.98
C VAL A 26 4.93 13.21 7.65
N GLN A 27 4.20 12.15 8.06
CA GLN A 27 2.87 12.29 8.65
C GLN A 27 2.84 12.96 10.03
N PHE A 28 3.97 13.10 10.72
CA PHE A 28 3.99 13.86 11.98
C PHE A 28 3.67 15.34 11.80
N ASN A 29 3.72 15.84 10.57
CA ASN A 29 3.40 17.22 10.23
C ASN A 29 1.95 17.41 9.77
N ASP A 30 1.14 16.34 9.73
CA ASP A 30 -0.22 16.37 9.22
C ASP A 30 -1.25 16.31 10.37
N ASP A 31 -2.41 16.94 10.19
CA ASP A 31 -3.44 17.05 11.24
C ASP A 31 -4.11 15.70 11.57
N ASP A 32 -4.08 14.75 10.63
CA ASP A 32 -4.64 13.41 10.73
C ASP A 32 -3.57 12.31 10.86
N ALA A 33 -2.40 12.68 11.39
CA ALA A 33 -1.28 11.79 11.69
C ALA A 33 -1.69 10.49 12.41
N CYS A 34 -2.73 10.54 13.25
CA CYS A 34 -3.23 9.39 14.00
C CYS A 34 -3.75 8.25 13.10
N VAL A 35 -4.20 8.55 11.88
CA VAL A 35 -4.63 7.56 10.89
C VAL A 35 -3.44 7.10 10.07
N TRP A 36 -2.66 8.04 9.54
CA TRP A 36 -1.64 7.73 8.54
C TRP A 36 -0.34 7.17 9.10
N ILE A 37 0.07 7.54 10.31
CA ILE A 37 1.24 6.93 10.97
C ILE A 37 1.05 5.40 11.08
N PRO A 38 -0.07 4.87 11.63
CA PRO A 38 -0.35 3.43 11.60
C PRO A 38 -0.35 2.81 10.20
N VAL A 39 -0.94 3.51 9.21
CA VAL A 39 -1.01 3.04 7.81
C VAL A 39 0.37 2.72 7.26
N TYR A 40 1.38 3.55 7.55
CA TYR A 40 2.74 3.40 7.02
C TYR A 40 3.73 2.69 7.97
N VAL A 41 3.61 2.84 9.29
CA VAL A 41 4.58 2.25 10.23
C VAL A 41 4.45 0.73 10.30
N ILE A 42 3.23 0.20 10.16
CA ILE A 42 2.97 -1.24 10.17
C ILE A 42 3.64 -1.93 8.97
N PRO A 43 3.42 -1.51 7.70
CA PRO A 43 4.11 -2.10 6.56
C PRO A 43 5.63 -1.87 6.60
N ALA A 44 6.12 -0.78 7.21
CA ALA A 44 7.55 -0.61 7.48
C ALA A 44 8.06 -1.75 8.39
N ALA A 45 7.43 -1.94 9.55
CA ALA A 45 7.80 -2.98 10.51
C ALA A 45 7.72 -4.40 9.90
N LEU A 46 6.68 -4.68 9.12
CA LEU A 46 6.52 -5.98 8.43
C LEU A 46 7.64 -6.20 7.40
N SER A 47 8.04 -5.16 6.66
CA SER A 47 9.15 -5.22 5.70
C SER A 47 10.48 -5.48 6.41
N LEU A 48 10.75 -4.79 7.52
CA LEU A 48 11.94 -5.03 8.35
C LEU A 48 11.95 -6.46 8.90
N ALA A 49 10.80 -6.98 9.35
CA ALA A 49 10.69 -8.34 9.86
C ALA A 49 11.06 -9.38 8.80
N ILE A 50 10.71 -9.15 7.53
CA ILE A 50 11.11 -10.01 6.39
C ILE A 50 12.64 -9.97 6.18
N VAL A 51 13.29 -8.82 6.36
CA VAL A 51 14.77 -8.71 6.24
C VAL A 51 15.46 -9.58 7.30
N ILE A 52 14.98 -9.50 8.55
CA ILE A 52 15.53 -10.22 9.70
C ILE A 52 15.26 -11.72 9.58
N LYS A 53 13.99 -12.10 9.38
CA LYS A 53 13.54 -13.49 9.28
C LYS A 53 12.68 -13.65 8.02
N PRO A 54 13.27 -13.94 6.86
CA PRO A 54 12.51 -14.05 5.60
C PRO A 54 11.33 -15.01 5.69
N LYS A 55 11.47 -16.16 6.37
CA LYS A 55 10.38 -17.14 6.51
C LYS A 55 9.23 -16.68 7.42
N ILE A 56 9.25 -15.47 7.97
CA ILE A 56 8.21 -14.95 8.88
C ILE A 56 6.84 -14.79 8.21
N THR A 57 6.80 -14.67 6.88
CA THR A 57 5.53 -14.55 6.12
C THR A 57 4.61 -15.76 6.24
N SER A 58 5.14 -16.91 6.69
CA SER A 58 4.38 -18.13 6.96
C SER A 58 3.96 -18.23 8.44
N ASP A 59 4.39 -17.30 9.28
CA ASP A 59 4.04 -17.24 10.69
C ASP A 59 2.60 -16.75 10.87
N SER A 60 1.84 -17.40 11.75
CA SER A 60 0.44 -17.04 11.98
C SER A 60 0.29 -15.62 12.50
N MET A 61 1.23 -15.13 13.32
CA MET A 61 1.16 -13.76 13.86
C MET A 61 1.37 -12.73 12.75
N TRP A 62 2.37 -12.93 11.88
CA TRP A 62 2.61 -12.05 10.74
C TRP A 62 1.42 -12.02 9.78
N LEU A 63 0.81 -13.19 9.53
CA LEU A 63 -0.38 -13.30 8.69
C LEU A 63 -1.57 -12.58 9.30
N THR A 64 -1.84 -12.74 10.60
CA THR A 64 -2.92 -12.05 11.30
C THR A 64 -2.73 -10.54 11.24
N VAL A 65 -1.54 -10.02 11.59
CA VAL A 65 -1.25 -8.58 11.51
C VAL A 65 -1.47 -8.06 10.08
N THR A 66 -0.98 -8.80 9.07
CA THR A 66 -1.15 -8.42 7.68
C THR A 66 -2.63 -8.39 7.25
N HIS A 67 -3.45 -9.37 7.67
CA HIS A 67 -4.86 -9.42 7.29
C HIS A 67 -5.68 -8.33 7.97
N VAL A 68 -5.47 -8.15 9.28
CA VAL A 68 -6.14 -7.09 10.05
C VAL A 68 -5.77 -5.73 9.47
N HIS A 69 -4.48 -5.46 9.24
CA HIS A 69 -4.03 -4.19 8.67
C HIS A 69 -4.58 -3.97 7.25
N THR A 70 -4.60 -5.02 6.41
CA THR A 70 -5.20 -4.95 5.07
C THR A 70 -6.69 -4.62 5.15
N ALA A 71 -7.44 -5.24 6.05
CA ALA A 71 -8.87 -4.97 6.22
C ALA A 71 -9.12 -3.51 6.67
N CYS A 72 -8.36 -3.02 7.64
CA CYS A 72 -8.41 -1.62 8.06
C CYS A 72 -8.09 -0.68 6.89
N CYS A 73 -7.04 -0.96 6.13
CA CYS A 73 -6.67 -0.18 4.95
C CYS A 73 -7.76 -0.18 3.87
N ILE A 74 -8.49 -1.28 3.68
CA ILE A 74 -9.64 -1.33 2.75
C ILE A 74 -10.80 -0.45 3.25
N CYS A 75 -11.07 -0.44 4.56
CA CYS A 75 -12.08 0.45 5.14
C CYS A 75 -11.69 1.93 4.96
N ILE A 76 -10.42 2.28 5.22
CA ILE A 76 -9.88 3.63 5.01
C ILE A 76 -9.95 3.99 3.52
N PHE A 77 -9.65 3.04 2.62
CA PHE A 77 -9.74 3.24 1.17
C PHE A 77 -11.17 3.61 0.74
N ALA A 78 -12.17 2.87 1.24
CA ALA A 78 -13.56 3.17 0.93
C ALA A 78 -13.97 4.56 1.48
N TYR A 79 -13.52 4.89 2.69
CA TYR A 79 -13.78 6.18 3.32
C TYR A 79 -13.17 7.35 2.53
N ILE A 80 -11.88 7.28 2.18
CA ILE A 80 -11.19 8.36 1.49
C ILE A 80 -11.68 8.54 0.05
N VAL A 81 -12.04 7.44 -0.64
CA VAL A 81 -12.68 7.53 -1.97
C VAL A 81 -14.02 8.25 -1.86
N ALA A 82 -14.82 7.96 -0.83
CA ALA A 82 -16.09 8.67 -0.62
C ALA A 82 -15.86 10.16 -0.36
N LEU A 83 -14.88 10.53 0.48
CA LEU A 83 -14.51 11.92 0.73
C LEU A 83 -14.04 12.64 -0.54
N LEU A 84 -13.13 12.01 -1.31
CA LEU A 84 -12.60 12.57 -2.55
C LEU A 84 -13.73 12.83 -3.55
N LEU A 85 -14.65 11.88 -3.73
CA LEU A 85 -15.79 12.06 -4.63
C LEU A 85 -16.72 13.20 -4.17
N GLN A 86 -16.95 13.34 -2.85
CA GLN A 86 -17.73 14.45 -2.29
C GLN A 86 -17.06 15.80 -2.52
N ASN A 87 -15.75 15.90 -2.28
CA ASN A 87 -14.98 17.14 -2.46
C ASN A 87 -14.97 17.55 -3.94
N MET A 88 -14.70 16.61 -4.84
CA MET A 88 -14.74 16.84 -6.29
C MET A 88 -16.12 17.29 -6.78
N HIS A 89 -17.20 16.66 -6.28
CA HIS A 89 -18.57 17.04 -6.64
C HIS A 89 -18.96 18.43 -6.11
N LYS A 90 -18.55 18.75 -4.87
CA LYS A 90 -18.80 20.07 -4.26
C LYS A 90 -18.10 21.17 -5.02
N GLU A 91 -16.84 20.96 -5.40
CA GLU A 91 -16.10 21.94 -6.21
C GLU A 91 -16.75 22.16 -7.57
N SER A 92 -17.11 21.09 -8.29
CA SER A 92 -17.77 21.23 -9.60
C SER A 92 -19.07 22.02 -9.51
N PHE A 93 -19.89 21.76 -8.48
CA PHE A 93 -21.16 22.47 -8.27
C PHE A 93 -20.96 23.95 -7.91
N LEU A 94 -19.97 24.26 -7.06
CA LEU A 94 -19.67 25.64 -6.68
C LEU A 94 -19.10 26.47 -7.84
N LEU A 95 -18.25 25.87 -8.68
CA LEU A 95 -17.69 26.52 -9.87
C LEU A 95 -18.78 26.81 -10.91
N GLU A 96 -19.68 25.87 -11.18
CA GLU A 96 -20.82 26.10 -12.08
C GLU A 96 -21.69 27.27 -11.60
N ARG A 97 -21.96 27.35 -10.30
CA ARG A 97 -22.80 28.42 -9.72
C ARG A 97 -22.12 29.79 -9.67
N LYS A 98 -20.82 29.86 -9.39
CA LYS A 98 -20.11 31.15 -9.22
C LYS A 98 -19.72 31.82 -10.53
N LEU A 99 -19.44 31.05 -11.58
CA LEU A 99 -18.84 31.59 -12.80
C LEU A 99 -19.78 31.59 -14.01
N ASN A 100 -20.97 30.97 -13.93
CA ASN A 100 -21.83 30.69 -15.10
C ASN A 100 -21.03 30.08 -16.28
N ALA A 101 -19.92 29.42 -15.95
CA ALA A 101 -18.96 28.89 -16.89
C ALA A 101 -18.68 27.46 -16.49
N LYS A 102 -18.81 26.54 -17.45
CA LYS A 102 -18.46 25.13 -17.29
C LYS A 102 -16.94 24.99 -17.29
N GLN A 103 -16.30 25.41 -16.20
CA GLN A 103 -14.85 25.30 -16.03
C GLN A 103 -14.49 23.81 -16.00
N GLN A 104 -13.52 23.39 -16.81
CA GLN A 104 -13.04 22.01 -16.80
C GLN A 104 -12.39 21.70 -15.44
N VAL A 105 -13.02 20.81 -14.68
CA VAL A 105 -12.46 20.23 -13.46
C VAL A 105 -11.14 19.54 -13.83
N HIS A 106 -10.04 19.94 -13.21
CA HIS A 106 -8.74 19.35 -13.47
C HIS A 106 -8.63 18.02 -12.70
N TRP A 107 -8.62 16.89 -13.40
CA TRP A 107 -8.62 15.53 -12.83
C TRP A 107 -7.25 15.07 -12.31
N ASN A 108 -6.41 15.98 -11.82
CA ASN A 108 -5.12 15.58 -11.25
C ASN A 108 -5.30 15.13 -9.80
N LEU A 109 -5.36 13.82 -9.57
CA LEU A 109 -5.51 13.23 -8.25
C LEU A 109 -4.45 13.72 -7.26
N LEU A 110 -3.21 13.92 -7.71
CA LEU A 110 -2.09 14.34 -6.85
C LEU A 110 -2.17 15.80 -6.42
N TYR A 111 -3.05 16.59 -7.05
CA TYR A 111 -3.32 17.97 -6.62
C TYR A 111 -4.01 17.98 -5.25
N TYR A 112 -4.96 17.07 -5.05
CA TYR A 112 -5.68 16.93 -3.79
C TYR A 112 -4.86 16.11 -2.79
N GLU A 113 -4.95 16.51 -1.52
CA GLU A 113 -4.29 15.83 -0.41
C GLU A 113 -4.80 14.39 -0.26
N GLU A 114 -6.13 14.24 -0.28
CA GLU A 114 -6.81 12.95 -0.20
C GLU A 114 -6.44 12.04 -1.37
N GLY A 115 -6.11 12.64 -2.52
CA GLY A 115 -5.62 11.90 -3.67
C GLY A 115 -4.19 11.39 -3.49
N ARG A 116 -3.28 12.17 -2.86
CA ARG A 116 -1.93 11.70 -2.51
C ARG A 116 -1.98 10.59 -1.47
N GLU A 117 -2.82 10.75 -0.46
CA GLU A 117 -3.11 9.76 0.57
C GLU A 117 -3.68 8.46 0.00
N LEU A 118 -4.64 8.55 -0.92
CA LEU A 118 -5.19 7.41 -1.64
C LEU A 118 -4.12 6.66 -2.42
N VAL A 119 -3.20 7.35 -3.10
CA VAL A 119 -2.06 6.72 -3.79
C VAL A 119 -1.15 6.00 -2.79
N GLY A 120 -0.82 6.62 -1.67
CA GLY A 120 -0.02 6.00 -0.61
C GLY A 120 -0.66 4.72 -0.05
N LEU A 121 -1.97 4.75 0.18
CA LEU A 121 -2.75 3.61 0.66
C LEU A 121 -2.79 2.46 -0.35
N ILE A 122 -2.93 2.77 -1.64
CA ILE A 122 -2.85 1.76 -2.72
C ILE A 122 -1.48 1.07 -2.72
N LEU A 123 -0.39 1.84 -2.56
CA LEU A 123 0.96 1.28 -2.48
C LEU A 123 1.11 0.32 -1.28
N VAL A 124 0.54 0.67 -0.11
CA VAL A 124 0.52 -0.22 1.06
C VAL A 124 -0.22 -1.53 0.73
N LEU A 125 -1.44 -1.45 0.17
CA LEU A 125 -2.24 -2.63 -0.16
C LEU A 125 -1.54 -3.56 -1.15
N ILE A 126 -0.94 -2.99 -2.21
CA ILE A 126 -0.16 -3.73 -3.20
C ILE A 126 1.04 -4.40 -2.53
N TRP A 127 1.77 -3.68 -1.69
CA TRP A 127 2.97 -4.21 -1.03
C TRP A 127 2.66 -5.37 -0.08
N LEU A 128 1.62 -5.25 0.74
CA LEU A 128 1.19 -6.33 1.64
C LEU A 128 0.77 -7.57 0.84
N LYS A 129 0.09 -7.37 -0.28
CA LYS A 129 -0.30 -8.46 -1.18
C LYS A 129 0.91 -9.18 -1.75
N ILE A 130 1.89 -8.44 -2.28
CA ILE A 130 3.15 -9.01 -2.83
C ILE A 130 3.93 -9.75 -1.74
N SER A 131 4.09 -9.12 -0.57
CA SER A 131 4.82 -9.70 0.56
C SER A 131 4.24 -11.04 1.01
N LYS A 132 2.91 -11.17 1.00
CA LYS A 132 2.22 -12.44 1.30
C LYS A 132 2.40 -13.49 0.20
N THR A 133 2.41 -13.11 -1.08
CA THR A 133 2.39 -14.08 -2.20
C THR A 133 3.77 -14.61 -2.56
N VAL A 134 4.83 -13.83 -2.36
CA VAL A 134 6.20 -14.22 -2.75
C VAL A 134 6.75 -15.38 -1.91
N MET A 135 6.27 -15.56 -0.67
CA MET A 135 6.84 -16.53 0.27
C MET A 135 5.87 -17.61 0.77
N THR A 136 4.60 -17.57 0.37
CA THR A 136 3.66 -18.65 0.69
C THR A 136 3.97 -19.91 -0.13
N PRO A 137 4.23 -21.07 0.49
CA PRO A 137 4.37 -22.35 -0.21
C PRO A 137 3.11 -22.65 -1.02
N GLY A 138 3.24 -22.94 -2.32
CA GLY A 138 2.10 -23.27 -3.20
C GLY A 138 1.47 -22.08 -3.93
N SER A 139 2.08 -20.89 -3.90
CA SER A 139 1.66 -19.76 -4.72
C SER A 139 1.76 -20.08 -6.23
N THR A 140 0.91 -19.44 -7.04
CA THR A 140 0.79 -19.68 -8.50
C THR A 140 2.13 -19.59 -9.24
N LEU A 141 3.06 -18.76 -8.75
CA LEU A 141 4.42 -18.60 -9.28
C LEU A 141 5.31 -19.82 -9.03
N GLN A 142 5.12 -20.53 -7.92
CA GLN A 142 5.80 -21.80 -7.65
C GLN A 142 5.23 -22.92 -8.52
N LYS A 143 3.90 -22.99 -8.72
CA LYS A 143 3.27 -23.92 -9.67
C LYS A 143 3.76 -23.73 -11.11
N SER A 144 3.93 -22.47 -11.55
CA SER A 144 4.48 -22.15 -12.86
C SER A 144 5.95 -22.61 -13.01
N ARG A 145 6.80 -22.44 -11.98
CA ARG A 145 8.18 -22.95 -12.00
C ARG A 145 8.26 -24.48 -12.06
N TYR A 146 7.39 -25.21 -11.37
CA TYR A 146 7.36 -26.67 -11.44
C TYR A 146 6.91 -27.20 -12.81
N LEU A 147 5.93 -26.54 -13.45
CA LEU A 147 5.47 -26.93 -14.79
C LEU A 147 6.56 -26.72 -15.85
N ILE A 148 7.28 -25.60 -15.81
CA ILE A 148 8.35 -25.32 -16.79
C ILE A 148 9.53 -26.29 -16.60
N GLY A 149 9.86 -26.65 -15.35
CA GLY A 149 10.90 -27.64 -15.05
C GLY A 149 10.53 -29.10 -15.31
N LEU A 150 9.26 -29.41 -15.60
CA LEU A 150 8.81 -30.76 -15.98
C LEU A 150 8.76 -30.97 -17.50
N ILE A 151 8.82 -29.89 -18.28
CA ILE A 151 8.69 -29.88 -19.75
C ILE A 151 10.06 -29.66 -20.44
N ALA A 152 11.11 -29.35 -19.67
CA ALA A 152 12.51 -29.24 -20.11
C ALA A 152 13.29 -30.48 -19.68
#